data_AF-A0AAE4IVF8-F1
#
_entry.id   AF-A0AAE4IVF8-F1
#
_cell.length_a   1.000
_cell.length_b   1.000
_cell.length_c   1.000
_cell.angle_alpha   90.00
_cell.angle_beta   90.00
_cell.angle_gamma   90.00
#
_symmetry.space_group_name_H-M   'P 1'
#
loop_
_entity.id
_entity.type
_entity.pdbx_description
1 polymer ?
#
loop_
_entity_poly.entity_id
_entity_poly.type
_entity_poly.pdbx_seq_one_letter_code
_entity_poly.pdbx_strand_id
1 'polypeptide(L)'
;MRKRDFFFGEVYEGGAGATLRLSDMEPLARKVSAEFFTAQLNRMLKEHDGQLTLSDGTSYPSFWSFIDKVVPEQVGFVEIYARQDVNDNVEATLACDIVLVNGVITVKPHWCAYKDIRADEVISTLLVPLHLKALQGKAYIRWDDGETEPLLQNDDYQAELENVFSVSKVSVHQ
;
A
#
# COMPACT_ATOMS: atom_id res chain seq x y z
N MET A 1 -0.40 -7.70 21.40
CA MET A 1 0.17 -6.91 22.51
C MET A 1 0.41 -5.48 22.02
N ARG A 2 0.21 -4.47 22.87
CA ARG A 2 0.60 -3.09 22.51
C ARG A 2 2.00 -2.83 23.04
N LYS A 3 2.90 -2.35 22.18
CA LYS A 3 4.27 -1.98 22.51
C LYS A 3 4.51 -0.54 22.05
N ARG A 4 5.42 0.16 22.73
CA ARG A 4 5.80 1.53 22.36
C ARG A 4 7.15 1.50 21.63
N ASP A 5 7.14 1.90 20.36
CA ASP A 5 8.34 2.19 19.58
C ASP A 5 8.76 3.66 19.77
N PHE A 6 10.07 3.93 19.76
CA PHE A 6 10.58 5.27 20.01
C PHE A 6 10.30 6.25 18.88
N PHE A 7 10.13 5.77 17.64
CA PHE A 7 9.86 6.58 16.46
C PHE A 7 8.39 6.54 16.06
N PHE A 8 7.83 5.34 15.90
CA PHE A 8 6.46 5.12 15.43
C PHE A 8 5.39 5.18 16.53
N GLY A 9 5.80 5.25 17.80
CA GLY A 9 4.84 5.36 18.90
C GLY A 9 4.13 4.03 19.19
N GLU A 10 2.81 3.99 19.10
CA GLU A 10 2.06 2.76 19.40
C GLU A 10 2.19 1.73 18.29
N VAL A 11 2.67 0.54 18.64
CA VAL A 11 2.77 -0.63 17.76
C VAL A 11 1.86 -1.73 18.29
N TYR A 12 1.06 -2.29 17.40
CA TYR A 12 0.17 -3.40 17.69
C TYR A 12 0.82 -4.69 17.17
N GLU A 13 1.32 -5.52 18.09
CA GLU A 13 1.92 -6.82 17.74
C GLU A 13 0.84 -7.90 17.77
N GLY A 14 0.70 -8.64 16.67
CA GLY A 14 -0.19 -9.80 16.53
C GLY A 14 0.55 -10.99 15.92
N GLY A 15 -0.17 -12.09 15.68
CA GLY A 15 0.41 -13.29 15.07
C GLY A 15 0.94 -13.09 13.65
N ALA A 16 0.56 -11.99 12.99
CA ALA A 16 0.99 -11.61 11.64
C ALA A 16 2.05 -10.50 11.61
N GLY A 17 2.70 -10.20 12.75
CA GLY A 17 3.75 -9.18 12.85
C GLY A 17 3.30 -7.86 13.48
N ALA A 18 4.06 -6.80 13.23
CA ALA A 18 3.78 -5.46 13.74
C ALA A 18 2.75 -4.73 12.87
N THR A 19 1.84 -4.01 13.52
CA THR A 19 0.85 -3.15 12.87
C THR A 19 0.94 -1.73 13.40
N LEU A 20 0.99 -0.76 12.49
CA LEU A 20 0.91 0.68 12.73
C LEU A 20 -0.34 1.24 12.05
N ARG A 21 -0.84 2.38 12.52
CA ARG A 21 -1.91 3.10 11.81
C ARG A 21 -1.30 4.00 10.75
N LEU A 22 -1.86 3.96 9.53
CA LEU A 22 -1.38 4.80 8.45
C LEU A 22 -1.53 6.29 8.77
N SER A 23 -2.62 6.68 9.46
CA SER A 23 -2.86 8.04 9.94
C SER A 23 -1.74 8.60 10.82
N ASP A 24 -1.01 7.74 11.53
CA ASP A 24 0.04 8.15 12.46
C ASP A 24 1.37 8.44 11.73
N MET A 25 1.47 8.09 10.45
CA MET A 25 2.67 8.32 9.65
C MET A 25 2.86 9.79 9.32
N GLU A 26 1.78 10.53 9.05
CA GLU A 26 1.86 11.92 8.60
C GLU A 26 2.56 12.86 9.59
N PRO A 27 2.24 12.85 10.90
CA PRO A 27 2.97 13.68 11.87
C PRO A 27 4.46 13.32 11.99
N LEU A 28 4.84 12.07 11.73
CA LEU A 28 6.22 11.60 11.80
C LEU A 28 6.99 11.97 10.53
N ALA A 29 6.37 11.72 9.37
CA ALA A 29 6.86 12.08 8.04
C ALA A 29 7.27 13.56 7.95
N ARG A 30 6.49 14.47 8.56
CA ARG A 30 6.79 15.91 8.57
C ARG A 30 8.03 16.31 9.37
N LYS A 31 8.50 15.47 10.30
CA LYS A 31 9.59 15.79 11.23
C LYS A 31 10.97 15.38 10.73
N VAL A 32 11.03 14.52 9.72
CA VAL A 32 12.28 13.88 9.29
C VAL A 32 12.44 13.87 7.76
N SER A 33 13.67 13.61 7.31
CA SER A 33 13.96 13.39 5.89
C SER A 33 13.41 12.04 5.42
N ALA A 34 13.29 11.86 4.10
CA ALA A 34 12.83 10.60 3.52
C ALA A 34 13.81 9.44 3.80
N GLU A 35 15.12 9.71 3.77
CA GLU A 35 16.16 8.72 4.07
C GLU A 35 16.05 8.23 5.50
N PHE A 36 15.86 9.15 6.45
CA PHE A 36 15.68 8.79 7.86
C PHE A 36 14.39 8.01 8.06
N PHE A 37 13.27 8.46 7.48
CA PHE A 37 11.99 7.76 7.59
C PHE A 37 12.07 6.33 7.04
N THR A 38 12.66 6.17 5.84
CA THR A 38 12.85 4.86 5.20
C THR A 38 13.79 3.96 6.01
N ALA A 39 14.82 4.53 6.65
CA ALA A 39 15.68 3.78 7.56
C ALA A 39 14.91 3.29 8.80
N GLN A 40 13.97 4.07 9.34
CA GLN A 40 13.13 3.64 10.45
C GLN A 40 12.15 2.54 10.05
N LEU A 41 11.58 2.59 8.84
CA LEU A 41 10.77 1.49 8.29
C LEU A 41 11.59 0.20 8.18
N ASN A 42 12.79 0.28 7.60
CA ASN A 42 13.70 -0.87 7.51
C ASN A 42 14.12 -1.41 8.88
N ARG A 43 14.27 -0.55 9.90
CA ARG A 43 14.50 -1.00 11.28
C ARG A 43 13.30 -1.79 11.80
N MET A 44 12.08 -1.27 11.65
CA MET A 44 10.86 -1.97 12.07
C MET A 44 10.72 -3.32 11.39
N LEU A 45 10.91 -3.38 10.07
CA LEU A 45 10.89 -4.65 9.33
C LEU A 45 11.89 -5.65 9.93
N LYS A 46 13.13 -5.23 10.17
CA LYS A 46 14.15 -6.11 10.74
C LYS A 46 13.82 -6.59 12.15
N GLU A 47 13.17 -5.78 12.97
CA GLU A 47 12.75 -6.13 14.33
C GLU A 47 11.53 -7.06 14.36
N HIS A 48 10.80 -7.16 13.25
CA HIS A 48 9.53 -7.89 13.13
C HIS A 48 9.55 -8.91 11.98
N ASP A 49 10.66 -9.64 11.83
CA ASP A 49 10.83 -10.76 10.88
C ASP A 49 10.48 -10.40 9.43
N GLY A 50 10.74 -9.15 9.06
CA GLY A 50 10.50 -8.60 7.73
C GLY A 50 9.04 -8.32 7.41
N GLN A 51 8.16 -8.21 8.41
CA GLN A 51 6.73 -7.99 8.21
C GLN A 51 6.24 -6.76 8.99
N LEU A 52 5.66 -5.80 8.25
CA LEU A 52 5.03 -4.62 8.82
C LEU A 52 3.69 -4.34 8.13
N THR A 53 2.62 -4.16 8.90
CA THR A 53 1.32 -3.73 8.38
C THR A 53 1.06 -2.26 8.69
N LEU A 54 0.64 -1.49 7.69
CA LEU A 54 0.05 -0.17 7.86
C LEU A 54 -1.46 -0.28 7.64
N SER A 55 -2.24 -0.26 8.72
CA SER A 55 -3.70 -0.37 8.65
C SER A 55 -4.35 1.00 8.52
N ASP A 56 -5.39 1.08 7.69
CA ASP A 56 -6.31 2.22 7.63
C ASP A 56 -7.75 1.72 7.52
N GLY A 57 -8.66 2.27 8.32
CA GLY A 57 -10.08 1.84 8.34
C GLY A 57 -10.95 2.55 7.31
N THR A 58 -10.36 3.34 6.42
CA THR A 58 -11.06 4.20 5.47
C THR A 58 -10.76 3.81 4.02
N SER A 59 -11.65 4.21 3.11
CA SER A 59 -11.45 4.09 1.67
C SER A 59 -10.63 5.23 1.08
N TYR A 60 -10.35 6.27 1.86
CA TYR A 60 -9.59 7.46 1.48
C TYR A 60 -8.37 7.63 2.40
N PRO A 61 -7.44 6.67 2.40
CA PRO A 61 -6.28 6.70 3.27
C PRO A 61 -5.37 7.89 2.96
N SER A 62 -4.65 8.40 3.98
CA SER A 62 -3.57 9.39 3.79
C SER A 62 -2.27 8.74 3.27
N PHE A 63 -2.39 7.85 2.28
CA PHE A 63 -1.29 7.07 1.71
C PHE A 63 -0.15 7.94 1.18
N TRP A 64 -0.48 9.08 0.55
CA TRP A 64 0.51 10.06 0.09
C TRP A 64 1.47 10.49 1.20
N SER A 65 0.96 10.78 2.40
CA SER A 65 1.78 11.23 3.54
C SER A 65 2.83 10.19 3.98
N PHE A 66 2.58 8.91 3.68
CA PHE A 66 3.51 7.82 3.93
C PHE A 66 4.45 7.62 2.74
N ILE A 67 3.91 7.37 1.54
CA ILE A 67 4.72 7.00 0.37
C ILE A 67 5.64 8.15 -0.08
N ASP A 68 5.25 9.41 0.17
CA ASP A 68 6.11 10.56 -0.10
C ASP A 68 7.43 10.54 0.69
N LYS A 69 7.47 9.87 1.84
CA LYS A 69 8.68 9.73 2.66
C LYS A 69 9.42 8.43 2.46
N VAL A 70 8.93 7.55 1.59
CA VAL A 70 9.67 6.36 1.17
C VAL A 70 10.60 6.74 0.03
N VAL A 71 11.90 6.43 0.18
CA VAL A 71 12.92 6.68 -0.86
C VAL A 71 12.69 5.69 -2.03
N PRO A 72 12.34 6.15 -3.24
CA PRO A 72 11.98 5.27 -4.36
C PRO A 72 13.09 4.29 -4.77
N GLU A 73 14.35 4.69 -4.63
CA GLU A 73 15.52 3.87 -4.94
C GLU A 73 15.67 2.69 -3.96
N GLN A 74 15.10 2.78 -2.76
CA GLN A 74 15.12 1.70 -1.77
C GLN A 74 13.93 0.74 -1.90
N VAL A 75 12.95 1.07 -2.75
CA VAL A 75 11.83 0.18 -3.08
C VAL A 75 12.31 -0.82 -4.13
N GLY A 76 12.21 -2.11 -3.80
CA GLY A 76 12.43 -3.19 -4.76
C GLY A 76 11.30 -3.24 -5.77
N PHE A 77 10.08 -3.49 -5.30
CA PHE A 77 8.86 -3.47 -6.09
C PHE A 77 7.63 -3.21 -5.21
N VAL A 78 6.50 -2.94 -5.86
CA VAL A 78 5.17 -2.80 -5.24
C VAL A 78 4.23 -3.82 -5.88
N GLU A 79 3.44 -4.54 -5.09
CA GLU A 79 2.38 -5.43 -5.59
C GLU A 79 1.02 -4.94 -5.11
N ILE A 80 0.07 -4.77 -6.02
CA ILE A 80 -1.32 -4.43 -5.74
C ILE A 80 -2.17 -5.69 -5.93
N TYR A 81 -3.02 -6.00 -4.97
CA TYR A 81 -3.76 -7.26 -4.98
C TYR A 81 -5.10 -7.17 -4.25
N ALA A 82 -5.98 -8.12 -4.59
CA ALA A 82 -7.30 -8.26 -4.02
C ALA A 82 -7.26 -8.96 -2.66
N ARG A 83 -8.19 -8.59 -1.78
CA ARG A 83 -8.40 -9.24 -0.48
C ARG A 83 -9.85 -9.18 -0.04
N GLN A 84 -10.27 -10.21 0.67
CA GLN A 84 -11.69 -10.48 1.00
C GLN A 84 -11.95 -10.41 2.51
N ASP A 85 -10.93 -10.13 3.32
CA ASP A 85 -10.97 -10.20 4.79
C ASP A 85 -11.39 -8.90 5.49
N VAL A 86 -11.72 -7.85 4.73
CA VAL A 86 -11.93 -6.48 5.25
C VAL A 86 -13.40 -6.10 5.34
N ASN A 87 -14.20 -6.45 4.34
CA ASN A 87 -15.58 -6.00 4.25
C ASN A 87 -16.43 -7.01 3.45
N ASP A 88 -17.27 -7.76 4.17
CA ASP A 88 -18.16 -8.78 3.59
C ASP A 88 -19.24 -8.21 2.65
N ASN A 89 -19.41 -6.88 2.60
CA ASN A 89 -20.38 -6.23 1.71
C ASN A 89 -19.82 -5.94 0.30
N VAL A 90 -18.54 -6.20 0.05
CA VAL A 90 -17.90 -6.01 -1.26
C VAL A 90 -17.15 -7.27 -1.65
N GLU A 91 -17.06 -7.56 -2.94
CA GLU A 91 -16.41 -8.78 -3.44
C GLU A 91 -14.92 -8.82 -3.11
N ALA A 92 -14.25 -7.66 -3.21
CA ALA A 92 -12.89 -7.48 -2.78
C ALA A 92 -12.60 -6.03 -2.36
N THR A 93 -11.58 -5.88 -1.53
CA THR A 93 -10.85 -4.63 -1.33
C THR A 93 -9.43 -4.79 -1.86
N LEU A 94 -8.73 -3.69 -2.10
CA LEU A 94 -7.33 -3.69 -2.51
C LEU A 94 -6.40 -3.46 -1.32
N ALA A 95 -5.25 -4.10 -1.36
CA ALA A 95 -4.07 -3.77 -0.57
C ALA A 95 -2.86 -3.61 -1.49
N CYS A 96 -1.78 -3.03 -0.95
CA CYS A 96 -0.50 -3.08 -1.63
C CYS A 96 0.63 -3.50 -0.69
N ASP A 97 1.53 -4.33 -1.21
CA ASP A 97 2.79 -4.71 -0.59
C ASP A 97 3.90 -3.84 -1.17
N ILE A 98 4.72 -3.22 -0.32
CA ILE A 98 5.89 -2.45 -0.71
C ILE A 98 7.12 -3.15 -0.16
N VAL A 99 7.98 -3.63 -1.07
CA VAL A 99 9.17 -4.40 -0.70
C VAL A 99 10.36 -3.47 -0.51
N LEU A 100 10.95 -3.52 0.69
CA LEU A 100 12.20 -2.87 1.04
C LEU A 100 13.28 -3.93 1.34
N VAL A 101 14.53 -3.50 1.52
CA VAL A 101 15.67 -4.42 1.75
C VAL A 101 15.49 -5.37 2.93
N ASN A 102 14.74 -4.96 3.97
CA ASN A 102 14.53 -5.78 5.17
C ASN A 102 13.18 -6.50 5.21
N GLY A 103 12.34 -6.42 4.17
CA GLY A 103 11.06 -7.13 4.15
C GLY A 103 9.94 -6.37 3.45
N VAL A 104 8.70 -6.71 3.82
CA VAL A 104 7.48 -6.25 3.16
C VAL A 104 6.67 -5.37 4.10
N ILE A 105 6.26 -4.21 3.59
CA ILE A 105 5.26 -3.35 4.21
C ILE A 105 3.93 -3.58 3.49
N THR A 106 2.95 -4.14 4.18
CA THR A 106 1.60 -4.29 3.64
C THR A 106 0.73 -3.11 4.07
N VAL A 107 0.23 -2.34 3.11
CA VAL A 107 -0.72 -1.26 3.33
C VAL A 107 -2.14 -1.78 3.13
N LYS A 108 -2.93 -1.67 4.19
CA LYS A 108 -4.24 -2.32 4.35
C LYS A 108 -5.36 -1.29 4.59
N PRO A 109 -5.75 -0.49 3.59
CA PRO A 109 -6.92 0.38 3.65
C PRO A 109 -8.18 -0.36 3.16
N HIS A 110 -9.31 0.36 3.08
CA HIS A 110 -10.56 -0.14 2.53
C HIS A 110 -10.75 0.31 1.06
N TRP A 111 -9.69 0.26 0.25
CA TRP A 111 -9.79 0.56 -1.19
C TRP A 111 -10.74 -0.43 -1.85
N CYS A 112 -11.74 0.06 -2.56
CA CYS A 112 -12.69 -0.77 -3.29
C CYS A 112 -13.08 -0.01 -4.57
N ALA A 113 -13.49 -0.68 -5.64
CA ALA A 113 -13.85 -0.02 -6.89
C ALA A 113 -15.27 -0.36 -7.39
N TYR A 114 -16.11 -1.01 -6.58
CA TYR A 114 -17.45 -1.51 -6.98
C TYR A 114 -18.46 -0.44 -7.45
N LYS A 115 -18.10 0.85 -7.40
CA LYS A 115 -18.85 2.00 -7.92
C LYS A 115 -17.87 3.04 -8.46
N ASP A 116 -18.28 3.83 -9.45
CA ASP A 116 -17.44 4.86 -10.08
C ASP A 116 -16.78 5.82 -9.05
N ILE A 117 -17.55 6.29 -8.06
CA ILE A 117 -17.01 7.17 -7.00
C ILE A 117 -15.91 6.50 -6.15
N ARG A 118 -15.88 5.17 -6.11
CA ARG A 118 -14.91 4.36 -5.37
C ARG A 118 -13.68 4.05 -6.24
N ALA A 119 -13.85 3.97 -7.56
CA ALA A 119 -12.75 3.95 -8.51
C ALA A 119 -11.88 5.22 -8.39
N ASP A 120 -12.51 6.39 -8.26
CA ASP A 120 -11.80 7.66 -8.02
C ASP A 120 -10.95 7.63 -6.73
N GLU A 121 -11.41 6.95 -5.68
CA GLU A 121 -10.64 6.81 -4.44
C GLU A 121 -9.36 5.98 -4.67
N VAL A 122 -9.46 4.86 -5.40
CA VAL A 122 -8.29 4.03 -5.75
C VAL A 122 -7.31 4.83 -6.62
N ILE A 123 -7.80 5.53 -7.63
CA ILE A 123 -6.95 6.35 -8.50
C ILE A 123 -6.23 7.42 -7.68
N SER A 124 -6.98 8.22 -6.92
CA SER A 124 -6.45 9.40 -6.21
C SER A 124 -5.58 9.06 -4.99
N THR A 125 -5.82 7.92 -4.33
CA THR A 125 -5.13 7.57 -3.08
C THR A 125 -4.18 6.39 -3.19
N LEU A 126 -4.12 5.69 -4.33
CA LEU A 126 -3.12 4.65 -4.61
C LEU A 126 -2.32 4.95 -5.88
N LEU A 127 -2.98 5.02 -7.04
CA LEU A 127 -2.28 5.10 -8.33
C LEU A 127 -1.53 6.43 -8.50
N VAL A 128 -2.22 7.57 -8.34
CA VAL A 128 -1.61 8.90 -8.44
C VAL A 128 -0.40 9.03 -7.50
N PRO A 129 -0.48 8.64 -6.21
CA PRO A 129 0.69 8.59 -5.33
C PRO A 129 1.87 7.76 -5.86
N LEU A 130 1.63 6.58 -6.44
CA LEU A 130 2.69 5.75 -7.02
C LEU A 130 3.36 6.43 -8.22
N HIS A 131 2.57 7.05 -9.11
CA HIS A 131 3.09 7.82 -10.25
C HIS A 131 3.92 9.03 -9.80
N LEU A 132 3.41 9.79 -8.84
CA LEU A 132 4.12 10.97 -8.30
C LEU A 132 5.45 10.61 -7.62
N LYS A 133 5.61 9.37 -7.13
CA LYS A 133 6.87 8.86 -6.57
C LYS A 133 7.72 8.09 -7.57
N ALA A 134 7.37 8.09 -8.86
CA ALA A 134 8.06 7.34 -9.89
C ALA A 134 8.15 5.83 -9.60
N LEU A 135 7.15 5.28 -8.90
CA LEU A 135 7.08 3.86 -8.51
C LEU A 135 6.25 3.01 -9.47
N GLN A 136 5.53 3.60 -10.41
CA GLN A 136 4.71 2.88 -11.40
C GLN A 136 5.52 1.85 -12.21
N GLY A 137 6.78 2.16 -12.53
CA GLY A 137 7.68 1.24 -13.25
C GLY A 137 8.22 0.08 -12.38
N LYS A 138 7.89 0.08 -11.09
CA LYS A 138 8.21 -0.98 -10.13
C LYS A 138 6.94 -1.62 -9.53
N ALA A 139 5.77 -1.23 -10.01
CA ALA A 139 4.49 -1.70 -9.50
C ALA A 139 3.95 -2.82 -10.38
N TYR A 140 3.31 -3.79 -9.74
CA TYR A 140 2.76 -4.99 -10.36
C TYR A 140 1.36 -5.26 -9.80
N ILE A 141 0.49 -5.83 -10.63
CA ILE A 141 -0.73 -6.49 -10.17
C ILE A 141 -0.39 -7.92 -9.82
N ARG A 142 -0.83 -8.38 -8.64
CA ARG A 142 -0.76 -9.80 -8.24
C ARG A 142 -2.16 -10.41 -8.30
N TRP A 143 -2.31 -11.41 -9.15
CA TRP A 143 -3.57 -12.11 -9.40
C TRP A 143 -3.86 -13.19 -8.34
N ASP A 144 -5.09 -13.72 -8.34
CA ASP A 144 -5.54 -14.75 -7.39
C ASP A 144 -4.74 -16.07 -7.50
N ASP A 145 -4.11 -16.34 -8.65
CA ASP A 145 -3.23 -17.49 -8.88
C ASP A 145 -1.77 -17.26 -8.43
N GLY A 146 -1.45 -16.04 -7.99
CA GLY A 146 -0.12 -15.64 -7.53
C GLY A 146 0.80 -15.10 -8.62
N GLU A 147 0.38 -15.14 -9.89
CA GLU A 147 1.16 -14.54 -10.98
C GLU A 147 1.14 -13.01 -10.87
N THR A 148 2.19 -12.38 -11.41
CA THR A 148 2.34 -10.93 -11.39
C THR A 148 2.53 -10.33 -12.78
N GLU A 149 1.91 -9.18 -13.01
CA GLU A 149 2.01 -8.43 -14.26
C GLU A 149 2.36 -6.96 -13.97
N PRO A 150 3.21 -6.31 -14.77
CA PRO A 150 3.51 -4.89 -14.59
C PRO A 150 2.24 -4.03 -14.58
N LEU A 151 2.14 -3.11 -13.63
CA LEU A 151 1.02 -2.18 -13.49
C LEU A 151 0.85 -1.30 -14.73
N LEU A 152 1.96 -0.74 -15.22
CA LEU A 152 2.01 0.11 -16.40
C LEU A 152 2.85 -0.56 -17.48
N GLN A 153 2.27 -0.77 -18.65
CA GLN A 153 2.96 -1.28 -19.84
C GLN A 153 2.88 -0.26 -20.96
N ASN A 154 4.02 0.11 -21.54
CA ASN A 154 4.10 1.02 -22.71
C ASN A 154 3.39 2.38 -22.52
N ASP A 155 3.37 2.91 -21.29
CA ASP A 155 2.67 4.14 -20.92
C ASP A 155 1.15 4.12 -21.20
N ASP A 156 0.54 2.92 -21.24
CA ASP A 156 -0.91 2.74 -21.40
C ASP A 156 -1.64 2.87 -20.06
N TYR A 157 -1.98 4.11 -19.71
CA TYR A 157 -2.73 4.43 -18.49
C TYR A 157 -4.17 3.88 -18.50
N GLN A 158 -4.75 3.60 -19.66
CA GLN A 158 -6.09 3.00 -19.72
C GLN A 158 -6.02 1.53 -19.31
N ALA A 159 -5.04 0.79 -19.87
CA ALA A 159 -4.79 -0.59 -19.48
C ALA A 159 -4.43 -0.73 -17.98
N GLU A 160 -3.67 0.23 -17.44
CA GLU A 160 -3.39 0.29 -15.99
C GLU A 160 -4.68 0.30 -15.16
N LEU A 161 -5.62 1.20 -15.50
CA LEU A 161 -6.90 1.31 -14.79
C LEU A 161 -7.74 0.04 -14.94
N GLU A 162 -7.81 -0.51 -16.16
CA GLU A 162 -8.53 -1.76 -16.44
C GLU A 162 -7.98 -2.93 -15.61
N ASN A 163 -6.66 -3.05 -15.47
CA ASN A 163 -6.01 -4.09 -14.67
C ASN A 163 -6.32 -3.95 -13.17
N VAL A 164 -6.22 -2.74 -12.62
CA VAL A 164 -6.53 -2.47 -11.20
C VAL A 164 -7.99 -2.76 -10.90
N PHE A 165 -8.92 -2.36 -11.79
CA PHE A 165 -10.34 -2.62 -11.60
C PHE A 165 -10.69 -4.11 -11.77
N SER A 166 -10.03 -4.80 -12.69
CA SER A 166 -10.17 -6.25 -12.84
C SER A 166 -9.75 -6.98 -11.57
N VAL A 167 -8.61 -6.62 -10.96
CA VAL A 167 -8.17 -7.24 -9.71
C VAL A 167 -9.09 -6.90 -8.54
N SER A 168 -9.69 -5.71 -8.53
CA SER A 168 -10.70 -5.34 -7.53
C SER A 168 -12.06 -6.06 -7.70
N LYS A 169 -12.15 -6.99 -8.66
CA LYS A 169 -13.32 -7.80 -9.01
C LYS A 169 -14.52 -6.97 -9.45
N VAL A 170 -14.25 -5.88 -10.17
CA VAL A 170 -15.27 -5.00 -10.73
C VAL A 170 -15.33 -5.25 -12.23
N SER A 171 -16.50 -5.65 -12.73
CA SER A 171 -16.74 -5.75 -14.16
C SER A 171 -16.88 -4.34 -14.74
N VAL A 172 -15.86 -3.85 -15.46
CA VAL A 172 -15.95 -2.59 -16.21
C VAL A 172 -17.00 -2.78 -17.31
N HIS A 173 -18.22 -2.30 -17.09
CA HIS A 173 -19.22 -2.21 -18.15
C HIS A 173 -18.99 -0.89 -18.87
N GLN A 174 -18.54 -0.99 -20.12
CA GLN A 174 -18.49 0.11 -21.09
C GLN A 174 -19.90 0.65 -21.38
#